data_AF-A0A497MIG7-F1
#
_entry.id   AF-A0A497MIG7-F1
#
_cell.length_a   1.000
_cell.length_b   1.000
_cell.length_c   1.000
_cell.angle_alpha   90.00
_cell.angle_beta   90.00
_cell.angle_gamma   90.00
#
_symmetry.space_group_name_H-M   'P 1'
#
loop_
_entity.id
_entity.type
_entity.pdbx_description
1 polymer ?
#
loop_
_entity_poly.entity_id
_entity_poly.type
_entity_poly.pdbx_seq_one_letter_code
_entity_poly.pdbx_strand_id
1 'polypeptide(L)' 'MAYPVQGLFLPKKFFTTSGSALSSVSPLNAYDAALVKAGISQCNLVY' A
#
# COMPACT_ATOMS: atom_id res chain seq x y z
N MET A 1 10.73 32.45 -11.05
CA MET A 1 10.03 31.76 -12.16
C MET A 1 9.79 30.32 -11.71
N ALA A 2 8.61 30.03 -11.15
CA ALA A 2 8.28 28.69 -10.65
C ALA A 2 7.67 27.90 -11.80
N TYR A 3 8.35 26.83 -12.24
CA TYR A 3 7.77 25.90 -13.20
C TYR A 3 6.65 25.12 -12.51
N PRO A 4 5.46 25.00 -13.11
CA PRO A 4 4.39 24.25 -12.48
C PRO A 4 4.79 22.78 -12.45
N VAL A 5 4.75 22.19 -11.27
CA VAL A 5 5.15 20.80 -10.94
C VAL A 5 4.17 19.76 -11.52
N GLN A 6 3.50 20.09 -12.62
CA GLN A 6 2.42 19.32 -13.21
C GLN A 6 3.00 18.10 -13.93
N GLY A 7 3.11 16.99 -13.19
CA GLY A 7 3.38 15.66 -13.74
C GLY A 7 4.68 15.01 -13.30
N LEU A 8 5.61 15.71 -12.65
CA LEU A 8 6.90 15.13 -12.25
C LEU A 8 6.73 13.98 -11.24
N PHE A 9 5.76 14.11 -10.33
CA PHE A 9 5.51 13.15 -9.25
C PHE A 9 4.31 12.25 -9.47
N LEU A 10 3.71 12.27 -10.68
CA LEU A 10 2.59 11.38 -10.98
C LEU A 10 3.10 9.94 -11.14
N PRO A 11 2.52 8.96 -10.42
CA PRO A 11 2.84 7.56 -10.64
C PRO A 11 2.58 7.17 -12.10
N LYS A 12 3.58 6.57 -12.75
CA LYS A 12 3.49 6.13 -14.17
C LYS A 12 3.11 4.66 -14.32
N LYS A 13 3.11 3.90 -13.23
CA LYS A 13 2.86 2.47 -13.20
C LYS A 13 1.92 2.15 -12.05
N PHE A 14 1.10 1.13 -12.25
CA PHE A 14 0.26 0.56 -11.23
C PHE A 14 0.36 -0.96 -11.28
N PHE A 15 0.02 -1.61 -10.18
CA PHE A 15 -0.15 -3.04 -10.11
C PHE A 15 -1.34 -3.33 -9.19
N THR A 16 -1.94 -4.50 -9.36
CA THR A 16 -2.99 -4.98 -8.46
C THR A 16 -2.41 -6.09 -7.58
N THR A 17 -2.84 -6.13 -6.34
CA THR A 17 -2.53 -7.21 -5.40
C THR A 17 -3.70 -7.42 -4.47
N SER A 18 -3.76 -8.59 -3.83
CA SER A 18 -4.77 -8.91 -2.83
C SER A 18 -4.21 -9.88 -1.81
N GLY A 19 -4.76 -9.83 -0.60
CA GLY A 19 -4.39 -10.75 0.48
C GLY A 19 -5.51 -10.81 1.49
N SER A 20 -5.62 -11.94 2.17
CA SER A 20 -6.59 -12.14 3.25
C SER A 20 -5.95 -12.93 4.38
N ALA A 21 -6.20 -12.49 5.60
CA ALA A 21 -5.67 -13.14 6.79
C ALA A 21 -6.62 -12.99 7.98
N LEU A 22 -6.42 -13.87 8.95
CA LEU A 22 -7.11 -13.86 10.23
C LEU A 22 -6.06 -13.68 11.33
N SER A 23 -6.46 -13.04 12.43
CA SER A 23 -5.65 -12.95 13.63
C SER A 23 -6.55 -13.11 14.85
N SER A 24 -6.07 -13.89 15.82
CA SER A 24 -6.69 -14.00 17.15
C SER A 24 -6.34 -12.83 18.07
N VAL A 25 -5.37 -11.99 17.68
CA VAL A 25 -4.86 -10.90 18.52
C VAL A 25 -5.66 -9.63 18.30
N SER A 26 -5.80 -9.17 17.05
CA SER A 26 -6.58 -7.97 16.73
C SER A 26 -6.91 -7.87 15.23
N PRO A 27 -7.92 -7.05 14.87
CA PRO A 27 -8.17 -6.70 13.47
C PRO A 27 -6.96 -6.06 12.78
N LEU A 28 -6.16 -5.27 13.51
CA LEU A 28 -4.97 -4.62 12.95
C LEU A 28 -3.89 -5.65 12.57
N ASN A 29 -3.68 -6.67 13.40
CA ASN A 29 -2.77 -7.77 13.08
C ASN A 29 -3.30 -8.63 11.92
N ALA A 30 -4.62 -8.81 11.81
CA ALA A 30 -5.22 -9.50 10.67
C ALA A 30 -5.00 -8.70 9.37
N TYR A 31 -5.10 -7.37 9.44
CA TYR A 31 -4.81 -6.48 8.33
C TYR A 31 -3.33 -6.52 7.92
N ASP A 32 -2.39 -6.41 8.86
CA ASP A 32 -0.95 -6.52 8.58
C ASP A 32 -0.58 -7.87 7.92
N ALA A 33 -1.09 -8.98 8.46
CA ALA A 33 -0.88 -10.30 7.87
C ALA A 33 -1.47 -10.43 6.46
N ALA A 34 -2.57 -9.71 6.15
CA ALA A 34 -3.11 -9.64 4.81
C ALA A 34 -2.18 -8.83 3.87
N LEU A 35 -1.56 -7.74 4.34
CA LEU A 35 -0.56 -6.99 3.59
C LEU A 35 0.71 -7.81 3.32
N VAL A 36 1.11 -8.68 4.26
CA VAL A 36 2.23 -9.62 4.08
C VAL A 36 1.92 -10.57 2.92
N LYS A 37 0.72 -11.17 2.91
CA LYS A 37 0.27 -12.05 1.82
C LYS A 37 0.12 -11.31 0.48
N ALA A 38 -0.27 -10.04 0.52
CA ALA A 38 -0.35 -9.17 -0.65
C ALA A 38 1.03 -8.69 -1.15
N GLY A 39 2.12 -8.99 -0.43
CA GLY A 39 3.49 -8.64 -0.82
C GLY A 39 3.84 -7.15 -0.66
N ILE A 40 3.05 -6.41 0.12
CA ILE A 40 3.20 -4.95 0.30
C ILE A 40 3.31 -4.52 1.78
N SER A 41 3.51 -5.45 2.71
CA SER A 41 3.60 -5.14 4.15
C SER A 41 4.79 -4.26 4.53
N GLN A 42 5.87 -4.27 3.75
CA GLN A 42 7.10 -3.50 4.02
C GLN A 42 7.04 -2.10 3.38
N CYS A 43 5.84 -1.56 3.17
CA CYS A 43 5.60 -0.26 2.57
C CYS A 43 4.58 0.52 3.40
N ASN A 44 4.72 1.85 3.41
CA ASN A 44 3.69 2.72 3.98
C ASN A 44 2.59 2.94 2.93
N LEU A 45 1.35 2.63 3.29
CA LEU A 45 0.18 2.95 2.47
C LEU A 45 -0.21 4.40 2.70
N VAL A 46 -0.31 5.15 1.61
CA VAL A 46 -0.82 6.52 1.60
C VAL A 46 -2.19 6.47 0.93
N TYR A 47 -3.24 6.63 1.73
CA TYR A 47 -4.63 6.73 1.27
C TYR A 47 -5.02 8.19 1.04
#